data_AF-A0A8C4ZJV6-F1
#
_entry.id   AF-A0A8C4ZJV6-F1
#
_cell.length_a   1.000
_cell.length_b   1.000
_cell.length_c   1.000
_cell.angle_alpha   90.00
_cell.angle_beta   90.00
_cell.angle_gamma   90.00
#
_symmetry.space_group_name_H-M   'P 1'
#
loop_
_entity.id
_entity.type
_entity.pdbx_description
1 polymer ?
#
loop_
_entity_poly.entity_id
_entity_poly.type
_entity_poly.pdbx_seq_one_letter_code
_entity_poly.pdbx_strand_id
1 'polypeptide(L)'
;MLQSFIFSREYHSHQSDLNRRRASLICTLICKMSPSFFLLALCLPGFLAVPSYKALWQFRNMILCIQPDSWPVLDYADYGCWCGKGGSGTPVDELDRCCQVHDQCYDDAMQNDACWPILDNPYTEMYSYDCDSHNKNITCRRKNDPCEMFICECDRLAAMCFARSKYNPENAELPSYRCQ
;
A
#
# COMPACT_ATOMS: atom_id res chain seq x y z
N MET A 1 -7.43 23.41 -12.08
CA MET A 1 -8.36 22.47 -12.75
C MET A 1 -7.85 22.07 -14.14
N LEU A 2 -7.60 23.00 -15.08
CA LEU A 2 -7.07 22.67 -16.43
C LEU A 2 -5.68 22.01 -16.43
N GLN A 3 -4.72 22.46 -15.60
CA GLN A 3 -3.38 21.85 -15.52
C GLN A 3 -3.41 20.40 -15.01
N SER A 4 -4.29 20.11 -14.06
CA SER A 4 -4.51 18.77 -13.48
C SER A 4 -5.05 17.78 -14.51
N PHE A 5 -5.94 18.23 -15.40
CA PHE A 5 -6.47 17.42 -16.50
C PHE A 5 -5.43 17.15 -17.59
N ILE A 6 -4.56 18.11 -17.89
CA ILE A 6 -3.48 17.94 -18.87
C ILE A 6 -2.47 16.90 -18.37
N PHE A 7 -2.08 16.99 -17.08
CA PHE A 7 -1.17 16.03 -16.46
C PHE A 7 -1.71 14.59 -16.47
N SER A 8 -2.99 14.38 -16.12
CA SER A 8 -3.62 13.06 -16.20
C SER A 8 -3.71 12.53 -17.64
N ARG A 9 -3.91 13.41 -18.63
CA ARG A 9 -4.00 13.02 -20.05
C ARG A 9 -2.64 12.65 -20.62
N GLU A 10 -1.58 13.38 -20.27
CA GLU A 10 -0.19 13.09 -20.65
C GLU A 10 0.30 11.80 -19.98
N TYR A 11 -0.03 11.58 -18.70
CA TYR A 11 0.26 10.34 -17.98
C TYR A 11 -0.39 9.12 -18.64
N HIS A 12 -1.70 9.19 -18.94
CA HIS A 12 -2.41 8.10 -19.65
C HIS A 12 -1.84 7.85 -21.06
N SER A 13 -1.47 8.90 -21.79
CA SER A 13 -0.85 8.77 -23.11
C SER A 13 0.50 8.07 -23.03
N HIS A 14 1.37 8.49 -22.10
CA HIS A 14 2.69 7.90 -21.89
C HIS A 14 2.60 6.43 -21.47
N GLN A 15 1.65 6.07 -20.60
CA GLN A 15 1.42 4.69 -20.18
C GLN A 15 0.92 3.82 -21.34
N SER A 16 0.09 4.37 -22.23
CA SER A 16 -0.42 3.65 -23.41
C SER A 16 0.67 3.35 -24.44
N ASP A 17 1.63 4.27 -24.63
CA ASP A 17 2.78 4.08 -25.51
C ASP A 17 3.81 3.11 -24.92
N LEU A 18 4.05 3.17 -23.61
CA LEU A 18 4.89 2.18 -22.91
C LEU A 18 4.31 0.77 -23.05
N ASN A 19 2.99 0.63 -22.89
CA ASN A 19 2.30 -0.64 -23.06
C ASN A 19 2.33 -1.14 -24.51
N ARG A 20 2.19 -0.24 -25.50
CA ARG A 20 2.29 -0.58 -26.93
C ARG A 20 3.70 -1.00 -27.33
N ARG A 21 4.74 -0.30 -26.85
CA ARG A 21 6.15 -0.68 -27.07
C ARG A 21 6.49 -2.01 -26.39
N ARG A 22 6.04 -2.23 -25.15
CA ARG A 22 6.17 -3.51 -24.44
C ARG A 22 5.47 -4.65 -25.19
N ALA A 23 4.25 -4.45 -25.67
CA ALA A 23 3.52 -5.45 -26.46
C ALA A 23 4.23 -5.80 -27.78
N SER A 24 4.84 -4.81 -28.45
CA SER A 24 5.61 -5.02 -29.68
C SER A 24 6.91 -5.80 -29.45
N LEU A 25 7.65 -5.51 -28.38
CA LEU A 25 8.83 -6.30 -27.98
C LEU A 25 8.45 -7.75 -27.60
N ILE A 26 7.36 -7.92 -26.85
CA ILE A 26 6.85 -9.25 -26.47
C ILE A 26 6.45 -10.05 -27.72
N CYS A 27 5.77 -9.45 -28.69
CA CYS A 27 5.35 -10.11 -29.93
C CYS A 27 6.55 -10.53 -30.80
N THR A 28 7.60 -9.69 -30.89
CA THR A 28 8.83 -10.02 -31.63
C THR A 28 9.68 -11.08 -30.94
N LEU A 29 9.66 -11.15 -29.61
CA LEU A 29 10.29 -12.23 -28.83
C LEU A 29 9.56 -13.57 -29.05
N ILE A 30 8.23 -13.58 -29.03
CA ILE A 30 7.41 -14.79 -29.24
C ILE A 30 7.61 -15.38 -30.65
N CYS A 31 7.73 -14.55 -31.68
CA CYS A 31 7.94 -15.03 -33.06
C CYS A 31 9.36 -15.57 -33.35
N LYS A 32 10.36 -15.28 -32.50
CA LYS A 32 11.75 -15.77 -32.67
C LYS A 32 12.05 -17.05 -31.90
N MET A 33 11.15 -17.48 -31.02
CA MET A 33 11.32 -18.71 -30.24
C MET A 33 10.96 -19.91 -31.10
N SER A 34 11.92 -20.81 -31.34
CA SER A 34 11.69 -22.05 -32.07
C SER A 34 10.63 -22.90 -31.35
N PRO A 35 9.88 -23.77 -32.06
CA PRO A 35 8.85 -24.62 -31.45
C PRO A 35 9.37 -25.48 -30.29
N SER A 36 10.69 -25.76 -30.26
CA SER A 36 11.37 -26.47 -29.19
C SER A 36 11.42 -25.72 -27.85
N PHE A 37 11.31 -24.38 -27.83
CA PHE A 37 11.28 -23.59 -26.59
C PHE A 37 9.93 -23.67 -25.86
N PHE A 38 8.84 -23.95 -26.58
CA PHE A 38 7.50 -24.10 -25.96
C PHE A 38 7.34 -25.40 -25.19
N LEU A 39 8.12 -26.44 -25.51
CA LEU A 39 8.10 -27.72 -24.80
C LEU A 39 8.82 -27.68 -23.44
N LEU A 40 9.74 -26.72 -23.24
CA LEU A 40 10.44 -26.51 -21.96
C LEU A 40 9.65 -25.62 -20.98
N ALA A 41 8.69 -24.83 -21.47
CA ALA A 41 7.87 -23.95 -20.62
C ALA A 41 6.75 -24.68 -19.86
N LEU A 42 6.37 -25.89 -20.28
CA LEU A 42 5.33 -26.70 -19.63
C LEU A 42 5.81 -27.46 -18.38
N CYS A 43 7.13 -27.49 -18.12
CA CYS A 43 7.72 -28.21 -16.98
C CYS A 43 8.14 -27.31 -15.81
N LEU A 44 7.81 -26.02 -15.84
CA LEU A 44 7.97 -25.12 -14.69
C LEU A 44 6.59 -24.66 -14.20
N PRO A 45 5.90 -25.43 -13.35
CA PRO A 45 4.79 -24.90 -12.57
C PRO A 45 5.39 -23.99 -11.49
N GLY A 46 5.76 -22.77 -11.84
CA GLY A 46 6.33 -21.86 -10.87
C GLY A 46 6.63 -20.49 -11.45
N PHE A 47 6.23 -19.47 -10.68
CA PHE A 47 6.72 -18.10 -10.70
C PHE A 47 6.08 -17.13 -11.71
N LEU A 48 4.79 -16.85 -11.52
CA LEU A 48 4.30 -15.46 -11.51
C LEU A 48 3.19 -15.32 -10.44
N ALA A 49 3.49 -15.67 -9.18
CA ALA A 49 2.66 -15.19 -8.07
C ALA A 49 2.95 -13.70 -7.91
N VAL A 50 2.11 -12.84 -8.48
CA VAL A 50 2.17 -11.40 -8.18
C VAL A 50 1.69 -11.23 -6.74
N PRO A 51 2.50 -10.67 -5.83
CA PRO A 51 2.06 -10.41 -4.46
C PRO A 51 0.78 -9.58 -4.49
N SER A 52 -0.26 -10.07 -3.83
CA SER A 52 -1.55 -9.39 -3.78
C SER A 52 -1.55 -8.44 -2.59
N TYR A 53 -1.45 -7.14 -2.82
CA TYR A 53 -1.46 -6.11 -1.77
C TYR A 53 -2.87 -5.84 -1.22
N LYS A 54 -3.67 -6.90 -1.01
CA LYS A 54 -5.09 -6.78 -0.66
C LYS A 54 -5.30 -6.09 0.69
N ALA A 55 -4.43 -6.33 1.67
CA ALA A 55 -4.47 -5.66 2.97
C ALA A 55 -4.25 -4.14 2.85
N LEU A 56 -3.24 -3.70 2.08
CA LEU A 56 -3.01 -2.28 1.83
C LEU A 56 -4.21 -1.57 1.17
N TRP A 57 -4.98 -2.28 0.33
CA TRP A 57 -6.25 -1.75 -0.19
C TRP A 57 -7.31 -1.60 0.90
N GLN A 58 -7.36 -2.51 1.87
CA GLN A 58 -8.25 -2.40 3.03
C GLN A 58 -7.85 -1.22 3.92
N PHE A 59 -6.55 -1.03 4.18
CA PHE A 59 -6.06 0.14 4.91
C PHE A 59 -6.41 1.45 4.21
N ARG A 60 -6.18 1.55 2.89
CA ARG A 60 -6.60 2.71 2.09
C ARG A 60 -8.10 2.99 2.26
N ASN A 61 -8.93 1.96 2.25
CA ASN A 61 -10.37 2.11 2.41
C ASN A 61 -10.77 2.53 3.83
N MET A 62 -10.02 2.11 4.85
CA MET A 62 -10.17 2.61 6.22
C MET A 62 -9.86 4.11 6.32
N ILE A 63 -8.78 4.57 5.69
CA ILE A 63 -8.46 6.01 5.65
C ILE A 63 -9.60 6.80 4.98
N LEU A 64 -10.09 6.33 3.82
CA LEU A 64 -11.21 6.97 3.11
C LEU A 64 -12.54 6.91 3.89
N CYS A 65 -12.74 5.90 4.73
CA CYS A 65 -13.92 5.82 5.60
C CYS A 65 -14.02 7.02 6.56
N ILE A 66 -12.88 7.44 7.11
CA ILE A 66 -12.81 8.49 8.15
C ILE A 66 -12.50 9.86 7.53
N GLN A 67 -11.71 9.88 6.46
CA GLN A 67 -11.27 11.08 5.74
C GLN A 67 -11.58 10.96 4.24
N PRO A 68 -12.84 11.14 3.82
CA PRO A 68 -13.27 10.90 2.43
C PRO A 68 -12.67 11.87 1.41
N ASP A 69 -12.25 13.07 1.85
CA ASP A 69 -11.65 14.08 0.98
C ASP A 69 -10.13 13.93 0.81
N SER A 70 -9.51 12.94 1.48
CA SER A 70 -8.08 12.65 1.34
C SER A 70 -7.76 11.90 0.04
N TRP A 71 -6.48 11.94 -0.33
CA TRP A 71 -5.88 11.16 -1.39
C TRP A 71 -4.81 10.24 -0.78
N PRO A 72 -5.16 9.10 -0.15
CA PRO A 72 -4.25 8.42 0.77
C PRO A 72 -2.87 8.05 0.21
N VAL A 73 -2.80 7.72 -1.09
CA VAL A 73 -1.54 7.39 -1.76
C VAL A 73 -0.66 8.63 -1.97
N LEU A 74 -1.25 9.81 -2.18
CA LEU A 74 -0.51 11.06 -2.37
C LEU A 74 -0.23 11.75 -1.04
N ASP A 75 -1.17 11.67 -0.10
CA ASP A 75 -1.09 12.40 1.17
C ASP A 75 -0.24 11.66 2.21
N TYR A 76 -0.18 10.32 2.16
CA TYR A 76 0.40 9.54 3.27
C TYR A 76 1.44 8.49 2.85
N ALA A 77 1.65 8.19 1.56
CA ALA A 77 2.58 7.12 1.17
C ALA A 77 4.06 7.57 1.05
N ASP A 78 4.31 8.88 1.10
CA ASP A 78 5.66 9.49 1.08
C ASP A 78 5.62 10.81 1.87
N TYR A 79 5.50 10.70 3.19
CA TYR A 79 5.30 11.84 4.09
C TYR A 79 6.20 11.73 5.32
N GLY A 80 6.88 12.82 5.66
CA GLY A 80 7.76 12.88 6.81
C GLY A 80 8.88 11.86 6.73
N CYS A 81 9.23 11.27 7.87
CA CYS A 81 10.34 10.34 8.00
C CYS A 81 9.89 8.89 8.14
N TRP A 82 8.61 8.64 8.39
CA TRP A 82 8.03 7.33 8.68
C TRP A 82 6.92 6.93 7.71
N CYS A 83 6.10 7.86 7.23
CA CYS A 83 5.01 7.48 6.32
C CYS A 83 5.54 7.08 4.93
N GLY A 84 5.58 5.78 4.66
CA GLY A 84 5.98 5.24 3.36
C GLY A 84 6.84 4.00 3.50
N LYS A 85 7.75 3.78 2.56
CA LYS A 85 8.67 2.65 2.64
C LYS A 85 9.88 3.00 3.50
N GLY A 86 10.08 2.25 4.58
CA GLY A 86 11.20 2.44 5.49
C GLY A 86 10.72 3.08 6.77
N GLY A 87 11.40 4.12 7.23
CA GLY A 87 11.10 4.77 8.51
C GLY A 87 12.34 4.85 9.39
N SER A 88 12.74 6.06 9.77
CA SER A 88 13.85 6.25 10.70
C SER A 88 13.86 7.63 11.33
N GLY A 89 14.62 7.76 12.42
CA GLY A 89 14.81 9.04 13.11
C GLY A 89 13.57 9.51 13.86
N THR A 90 13.54 10.80 14.15
CA THR A 90 12.46 11.44 14.91
C THR A 90 11.31 11.87 13.99
N PRO A 91 10.05 11.52 14.29
CA PRO A 91 8.91 11.99 13.50
C PRO A 91 8.84 13.52 13.45
N VAL A 92 8.58 14.07 12.27
CA VAL A 92 8.58 15.53 12.06
C VAL A 92 7.33 16.23 12.54
N ASP A 93 6.23 15.50 12.71
CA ASP A 93 4.97 15.96 13.30
C ASP A 93 4.09 14.80 13.79
N GLU A 94 2.87 15.11 14.22
CA GLU A 94 1.89 14.13 14.71
C GLU A 94 1.40 13.17 13.61
N LEU A 95 1.36 13.59 12.34
CA LEU A 95 0.96 12.70 11.25
C LEU A 95 2.07 11.67 10.99
N ASP A 96 3.32 12.12 10.96
CA ASP A 96 4.49 11.26 10.82
C ASP A 96 4.62 10.29 12.01
N ARG A 97 4.28 10.73 13.22
CA ARG A 97 4.21 9.87 14.41
C ARG A 97 3.15 8.78 14.27
N CYS A 98 2.01 9.05 13.65
CA CYS A 98 1.01 8.00 13.38
C CYS A 98 1.61 6.87 12.54
N CYS A 99 2.45 7.21 11.55
CA CYS A 99 3.12 6.24 10.70
C CYS A 99 4.20 5.46 11.45
N GLN A 100 5.00 6.13 12.28
CA GLN A 100 5.96 5.43 13.16
C GLN A 100 5.28 4.36 14.02
N VAL A 101 4.15 4.69 14.64
CA VAL A 101 3.40 3.74 15.46
C VAL A 101 2.79 2.62 14.62
N HIS A 102 2.34 2.92 13.40
CA HIS A 102 1.82 1.93 12.46
C HIS A 102 2.90 0.95 12.01
N ASP A 103 4.10 1.43 11.66
CA ASP A 103 5.24 0.59 11.28
C ASP A 103 5.65 -0.33 12.44
N GLN A 104 5.73 0.20 13.67
CA GLN A 104 5.99 -0.60 14.86
C GLN A 104 4.89 -1.67 15.09
N CYS A 105 3.63 -1.32 14.84
CA CYS A 105 2.52 -2.28 14.94
C CYS A 105 2.67 -3.39 13.89
N TYR A 106 3.13 -3.07 12.68
CA TYR A 106 3.40 -4.07 11.64
C TYR A 106 4.61 -4.94 11.99
N ASP A 107 5.67 -4.36 12.56
CA ASP A 107 6.82 -5.11 13.07
C ASP A 107 6.42 -6.08 14.19
N ASP A 108 5.53 -5.65 15.09
CA ASP A 108 4.96 -6.51 16.13
C ASP A 108 4.08 -7.61 15.55
N ALA A 109 3.29 -7.32 14.50
CA ALA A 109 2.48 -8.32 13.80
C ALA A 109 3.36 -9.41 13.18
N MET A 110 4.50 -9.03 12.59
CA MET A 110 5.46 -9.98 12.01
C MET A 110 6.17 -10.86 13.06
N GLN A 111 6.18 -10.44 14.32
CA GLN A 111 6.76 -11.17 15.45
C GLN A 111 5.71 -11.91 16.30
N ASN A 112 4.43 -11.70 16.02
CA ASN A 112 3.34 -12.27 16.80
C ASN A 112 3.22 -13.77 16.52
N ASP A 113 3.23 -14.59 17.58
CA ASP A 113 3.10 -16.05 17.47
C ASP A 113 1.79 -16.51 16.79
N ALA A 114 0.76 -15.67 16.79
CA ALA A 114 -0.49 -15.94 16.09
C ALA A 114 -0.42 -15.70 14.57
N CYS A 115 0.58 -14.95 14.11
CA CYS A 115 0.81 -14.68 12.69
C CYS A 115 1.91 -15.61 12.18
N TRP A 116 1.64 -16.37 11.12
CA TRP A 116 2.66 -17.19 10.49
C TRP A 116 3.45 -16.36 9.48
N PRO A 117 4.72 -15.99 9.72
CA PRO A 117 5.40 -14.94 8.93
C PRO A 117 5.57 -15.24 7.43
N ILE A 118 5.41 -16.51 7.04
CA ILE A 118 5.50 -16.95 5.64
C ILE A 118 4.20 -16.64 4.86
N LEU A 119 3.04 -16.66 5.55
CA LEU A 119 1.72 -16.51 4.93
C LEU A 119 1.04 -15.19 5.35
N ASP A 120 1.16 -14.82 6.62
CA ASP A 120 0.37 -13.77 7.25
C ASP A 120 1.18 -12.47 7.33
N ASN A 121 1.54 -11.94 6.17
CA ASN A 121 2.25 -10.67 6.07
C ASN A 121 1.24 -9.50 6.19
N PRO A 122 1.47 -8.48 7.04
CA PRO A 122 0.52 -7.38 7.27
C PRO A 122 0.24 -6.50 6.02
N TYR A 123 1.04 -6.60 4.98
CA TYR A 123 0.80 -5.96 3.68
C TYR A 123 -0.12 -6.78 2.74
N THR A 124 -0.33 -8.07 3.02
CA THR A 124 -1.08 -9.00 2.16
C THR A 124 -2.24 -9.71 2.85
N GLU A 125 -2.19 -9.88 4.17
CA GLU A 125 -3.15 -10.61 4.98
C GLU A 125 -4.51 -9.89 5.03
N MET A 126 -5.57 -10.59 4.65
CA MET A 126 -6.89 -9.98 4.55
C MET A 126 -7.66 -10.15 5.84
N TYR A 127 -8.11 -9.05 6.42
CA TYR A 127 -8.94 -9.08 7.62
C TYR A 127 -10.36 -8.60 7.32
N SER A 128 -11.28 -8.75 8.28
CA SER A 128 -12.64 -8.21 8.17
C SER A 128 -12.86 -7.02 9.09
N TYR A 129 -13.49 -5.97 8.54
CA TYR A 129 -13.87 -4.78 9.28
C TYR A 129 -15.22 -4.23 8.80
N ASP A 130 -15.77 -3.31 9.58
CA ASP A 130 -16.92 -2.47 9.26
C ASP A 130 -16.51 -1.00 9.22
N CYS A 131 -17.12 -0.24 8.31
CA CYS A 131 -16.96 1.20 8.19
C CYS A 131 -18.32 1.87 8.41
N ASP A 132 -18.39 2.73 9.41
CA ASP A 132 -19.48 3.69 9.63
C ASP A 132 -18.95 5.08 9.26
N SER A 133 -19.07 5.43 7.97
CA SER A 133 -18.56 6.69 7.43
C SER A 133 -19.29 7.91 7.98
N HIS A 134 -20.56 7.76 8.38
CA HIS A 134 -21.34 8.86 8.97
C HIS A 134 -20.77 9.25 10.33
N ASN A 135 -20.45 8.26 11.17
CA ASN A 135 -19.88 8.49 12.49
C ASN A 135 -18.35 8.48 12.49
N LYS A 136 -17.71 8.39 11.30
CA LYS A 136 -16.26 8.31 11.12
C LYS A 136 -15.61 7.25 12.01
N ASN A 137 -16.24 6.08 12.06
CA ASN A 137 -15.83 4.99 12.93
C ASN A 137 -15.57 3.72 12.11
N ILE A 138 -14.59 2.94 12.56
CA ILE A 138 -14.21 1.67 11.98
C ILE A 138 -14.25 0.63 13.10
N THR A 139 -14.63 -0.60 12.78
CA THR A 139 -14.64 -1.69 13.77
C THR A 139 -14.08 -2.96 13.14
N CYS A 140 -13.07 -3.55 13.77
CA CYS A 140 -12.54 -4.86 13.38
C CYS A 140 -13.51 -5.96 13.83
N ARG A 141 -13.88 -6.86 12.91
CA ARG A 141 -14.92 -7.85 13.18
C ARG A 141 -14.38 -8.99 14.02
N ARG A 142 -15.19 -9.46 14.98
CA ARG A 142 -14.86 -10.61 15.87
C ARG A 142 -14.61 -11.95 15.16
N LYS A 143 -14.97 -12.06 13.88
CA LYS A 143 -14.72 -13.28 13.10
C LYS A 143 -13.26 -13.39 12.63
N ASN A 144 -12.49 -12.31 12.77
CA ASN A 144 -11.08 -12.33 12.47
C ASN A 144 -10.38 -13.30 13.43
N ASP A 145 -9.43 -14.07 12.93
CA ASP A 145 -8.49 -14.78 13.78
C ASP A 145 -7.57 -13.78 14.53
N PRO A 146 -6.76 -14.24 15.49
CA PRO A 146 -5.94 -13.32 16.27
C PRO A 146 -4.93 -12.51 15.44
N CYS A 147 -4.39 -13.04 14.33
CA CYS A 147 -3.47 -12.31 13.46
C CYS A 147 -4.22 -11.26 12.63
N GLU A 148 -5.29 -11.66 11.95
CA GLU A 148 -6.16 -10.78 11.18
C GLU A 148 -6.71 -9.63 12.06
N MET A 149 -7.08 -9.93 13.31
CA MET A 149 -7.56 -8.94 14.27
C MET A 149 -6.46 -7.94 14.63
N PHE A 150 -5.23 -8.42 14.87
CA PHE A 150 -4.11 -7.58 15.24
C PHE A 150 -3.76 -6.59 14.11
N ILE A 151 -3.63 -7.08 12.87
CA ILE A 151 -3.33 -6.26 11.70
C ILE A 151 -4.47 -5.26 11.43
N CYS A 152 -5.73 -5.70 11.53
CA CYS A 152 -6.88 -4.82 11.38
C CYS A 152 -6.85 -3.66 12.39
N GLU A 153 -6.47 -3.92 13.64
CA GLU A 153 -6.39 -2.88 14.67
C GLU A 153 -5.22 -1.91 14.43
N CYS A 154 -4.08 -2.38 13.90
CA CYS A 154 -3.01 -1.49 13.43
C CYS A 154 -3.54 -0.47 12.41
N ASP A 155 -4.20 -0.95 11.36
CA ASP A 155 -4.74 -0.12 10.27
C ASP A 155 -5.87 0.80 10.74
N ARG A 156 -6.74 0.29 11.62
CA ARG A 156 -7.83 1.07 12.21
C ARG A 156 -7.30 2.25 13.01
N LEU A 157 -6.31 2.00 13.88
CA LEU A 157 -5.71 3.04 14.73
C LEU A 157 -4.94 4.05 13.91
N ALA A 158 -4.19 3.63 12.90
CA ALA A 158 -3.48 4.51 11.99
C ALA A 158 -4.46 5.43 11.23
N ALA A 159 -5.53 4.88 10.65
CA ALA A 159 -6.55 5.66 9.95
C ALA A 159 -7.24 6.70 10.86
N MET A 160 -7.55 6.31 12.10
CA MET A 160 -8.09 7.24 13.10
C MET A 160 -7.09 8.32 13.51
N CYS A 161 -5.81 7.98 13.59
CA CYS A 161 -4.73 8.91 13.90
C CYS A 161 -4.56 9.95 12.79
N PHE A 162 -4.50 9.50 11.52
CA PHE A 162 -4.39 10.39 10.35
C PHE A 162 -5.53 11.42 10.30
N ALA A 163 -6.75 11.01 10.64
CA ALA A 163 -7.91 11.91 10.64
C ALA A 163 -7.88 12.99 11.75
N ARG A 164 -7.10 12.77 12.82
CA ARG A 164 -6.92 13.73 13.92
C ARG A 164 -5.68 14.60 13.74
N SER A 165 -4.70 14.12 12.99
CA SER A 165 -3.47 14.85 12.70
C SER A 165 -3.67 15.86 11.56
N LYS A 166 -2.94 16.97 11.64
CA LYS A 166 -2.96 18.00 10.59
C LYS A 166 -1.94 17.64 9.51
N TYR A 167 -2.38 17.60 8.26
CA TYR A 167 -1.48 17.49 7.12
C TYR A 167 -0.66 18.78 6.92
N ASN A 168 0.66 18.65 6.87
CA ASN A 168 1.58 19.74 6.50
C ASN A 168 2.25 19.45 5.15
N PRO A 169 1.94 20.19 4.07
CA PRO A 169 2.51 19.94 2.74
C PRO A 169 4.02 20.12 2.66
N GLU A 170 4.65 20.84 3.59
CA GLU A 170 6.13 21.00 3.62
C GLU A 170 6.87 19.71 4.02
N ASN A 171 6.14 18.75 4.58
CA ASN A 171 6.66 17.44 4.98
C ASN A 171 6.34 16.34 3.96
N ALA A 172 5.65 16.65 2.86
CA ALA A 172 5.46 15.71 1.76
C ALA A 172 6.79 15.47 1.02
N GLU A 173 7.07 14.22 0.64
CA GLU A 173 8.28 13.81 -0.08
C GLU A 173 9.57 14.30 0.62
N LEU A 174 9.59 14.24 1.96
CA LEU A 174 10.66 14.79 2.76
C LEU A 174 11.98 14.04 2.49
N PRO A 175 13.08 14.74 2.12
CA PRO A 175 14.34 14.07 1.86
C PRO A 175 14.90 13.37 3.10
N SER A 176 15.37 12.13 2.93
CA SER A 176 15.84 11.27 4.03
C SER A 176 16.96 11.86 4.89
N TYR A 177 17.81 12.76 4.37
CA TYR A 177 18.85 13.42 5.18
C TYR A 177 18.28 14.36 6.26
N ARG A 178 16.99 14.72 6.17
CA ARG A 178 16.28 15.49 7.20
C ARG A 178 15.72 14.61 8.32
N CYS A 179 15.78 13.29 8.16
CA CYS A 179 15.36 12.31 9.14
C CYS A 179 16.57 11.90 9.98
N GLN A 180 16.65 12.48 11.19
CA GLN A 180 17.74 12.29 12.15
C GLN A 180 17.29 11.41 13.32
#